data_AF-A0A8J7PYT8-F1
#
_entry.id   AF-A0A8J7PYT8-F1
#
_cell.length_a   1.000
_cell.length_b   1.000
_cell.length_c   1.000
_cell.angle_alpha   90.00
_cell.angle_beta   90.00
_cell.angle_gamma   90.00
#
_symmetry.space_group_name_H-M   'P 1'
#
loop_
_entity.id
_entity.type
_entity.pdbx_description
1 polymer ?
#
loop_
_entity_poly.entity_id
_entity_poly.type
_entity_poly.pdbx_seq_one_letter_code
_entity_poly.pdbx_strand_id
1 'polypeptide(L)' 'EYVEQSSRFEGSVDPVRTEFLWDAQTSGGLLISVEAGRAVALVEEARKRGATRTTIVGEVTEKRDVALVFKG' A
#
# COMPACT_ATOMS: atom_id res chain seq x y z
N GLU A 1 6.08 -0.05 18.00
CA GLU A 1 5.13 -0.28 19.11
C GLU A 1 3.67 0.08 18.78
N TYR A 2 3.28 1.32 18.43
CA TYR A 2 1.86 1.69 18.20
C TYR A 2 1.15 0.93 17.05
N VAL A 3 1.84 0.67 15.94
CA VAL A 3 1.26 0.00 14.75
C VAL A 3 1.40 -1.52 14.76
N GLU A 4 2.21 -2.06 15.67
CA GLU A 4 2.49 -3.51 15.74
C GLU A 4 1.23 -4.30 16.10
N GLN A 5 0.38 -3.76 16.99
CA GLN A 5 -0.87 -4.41 17.38
C GLN A 5 -1.95 -4.35 16.29
N SER A 6 -1.79 -3.51 15.27
CA SER A 6 -2.75 -3.33 14.17
C SER A 6 -2.24 -3.85 12.82
N SER A 7 -1.06 -4.49 12.80
CA SER A 7 -0.45 -5.03 11.59
C SER A 7 -0.01 -6.50 11.75
N ARG A 8 0.01 -7.22 10.63
CA ARG A 8 0.53 -8.60 10.55
C ARG A 8 1.39 -8.76 9.31
N PHE A 9 2.49 -9.49 9.43
CA PHE A 9 3.30 -9.95 8.31
C PHE A 9 2.94 -11.39 7.96
N GLU A 10 2.66 -11.65 6.68
CA GLU A 10 2.40 -12.98 6.13
C GLU A 10 3.48 -13.34 5.11
N GLY A 11 4.12 -14.50 5.27
CA GLY A 11 5.21 -14.95 4.41
C GLY A 11 6.58 -14.47 4.87
N SER A 12 7.58 -14.57 3.98
CA SER A 12 8.94 -14.11 4.25
C SER A 12 9.11 -12.69 3.73
N VAL A 13 9.00 -11.71 4.63
CA VAL A 13 9.20 -10.30 4.31
C VAL A 13 10.64 -9.92 4.63
N ASP A 14 11.31 -9.30 3.67
CA ASP A 14 12.67 -8.78 3.85
C ASP A 14 12.70 -7.74 4.99
N PRO A 15 13.49 -7.95 6.06
CA PRO A 15 13.58 -7.01 7.17
C PRO A 15 13.97 -5.60 6.75
N VAL A 16 14.86 -5.47 5.75
CA VAL A 16 15.30 -4.16 5.25
C VAL A 16 14.15 -3.44 4.55
N ARG A 17 13.31 -4.17 3.79
CA ARG A 17 12.11 -3.58 3.15
C ARG A 17 11.04 -3.20 4.16
N THR A 18 10.99 -3.91 5.29
CA THR A 18 10.00 -3.67 6.35
C THR A 18 10.22 -2.32 7.03
N GLU A 19 11.46 -1.86 7.15
CA GLU A 19 11.78 -0.53 7.69
C GLU A 19 11.14 0.60 6.86
N PHE A 20 11.07 0.45 5.53
CA PHE A 20 10.46 1.47 4.65
C PHE A 20 8.95 1.64 4.84
N LEU A 21 8.25 0.66 5.43
CA LEU A 21 6.80 0.77 5.69
C LEU A 21 6.48 1.87 6.71
N TRP A 22 7.45 2.22 7.54
CA TRP A 22 7.32 3.18 8.63
C TRP A 22 8.10 4.47 8.39
N ASP A 23 8.71 4.60 7.20
CA ASP A 23 9.54 5.76 6.87
C ASP A 23 8.68 7.02 6.66
N ALA A 24 9.11 8.12 7.27
CA ALA A 24 8.39 9.38 7.19
C ALA A 24 8.57 10.02 5.81
N GLN A 25 7.47 10.15 5.06
CA GLN A 25 7.51 10.72 3.71
C GLN A 25 7.25 12.23 3.73
N THR A 26 8.27 13.03 3.37
CA THR A 26 8.09 14.47 3.12
C THR A 26 7.64 14.69 1.67
N SER A 27 6.53 15.40 1.48
CA SER A 27 5.93 15.63 0.15
C SER A 27 5.67 14.32 -0.62
N GLY A 28 5.21 13.29 0.11
CA GLY A 28 4.92 11.98 -0.45
C GLY A 28 3.84 11.98 -1.53
N GLY A 29 3.61 10.79 -2.10
CA GLY A 29 2.56 10.59 -3.09
C GLY A 29 1.15 10.56 -2.49
N LEU A 30 0.18 10.33 -3.36
CA LEU A 30 -1.22 10.14 -2.99
C LEU A 30 -1.52 8.64 -2.79
N LEU A 31 -2.08 8.28 -1.63
CA LEU A 31 -2.67 6.97 -1.37
C LEU A 31 -4.20 7.08 -1.41
N ILE A 32 -4.84 6.37 -2.35
CA ILE A 32 -6.30 6.36 -2.52
C ILE A 32 -6.80 4.95 -2.77
N SER A 33 -8.05 4.69 -2.37
CA SER A 33 -8.80 3.49 -2.75
C SER A 33 -9.81 3.82 -3.84
N VAL A 34 -10.02 2.85 -4.73
CA VAL A 34 -11.08 2.86 -5.74
C VAL A 34 -11.69 1.48 -5.83
N GLU A 35 -12.86 1.38 -6.47
CA GLU A 35 -13.44 0.08 -6.84
C GLU A 35 -12.43 -0.76 -7.63
N ALA A 36 -12.36 -2.07 -7.35
CA ALA A 36 -11.39 -2.99 -7.94
C ALA A 36 -11.35 -2.92 -9.49
N GLY A 37 -12.52 -2.86 -10.14
CA GLY A 37 -12.63 -2.75 -11.60
C GLY A 37 -12.04 -1.46 -12.20
N ARG A 38 -11.77 -0.44 -11.38
CA ARG A 38 -11.24 0.86 -11.81
C ARG A 38 -9.76 1.04 -11.52
N ALA A 39 -9.15 0.15 -10.73
CA ALA A 39 -7.77 0.32 -10.26
C ALA A 39 -6.77 0.41 -11.42
N VAL A 40 -6.82 -0.53 -12.36
CA VAL A 40 -5.92 -0.56 -13.53
C VAL A 40 -6.08 0.69 -14.39
N ALA A 41 -7.33 1.04 -14.74
CA ALA A 41 -7.63 2.21 -15.57
C ALA A 41 -7.14 3.53 -14.92
N LEU A 42 -7.28 3.66 -13.60
CA LEU A 42 -6.77 4.81 -12.86
C LEU A 42 -5.23 4.91 -12.93
N VAL A 43 -4.52 3.79 -12.76
CA VAL A 43 -3.05 3.77 -12.87
C VAL A 43 -2.60 4.19 -14.25
N GLU A 44 -3.22 3.65 -15.31
CA GLU A 44 -2.89 4.00 -16.69
C GLU A 44 -3.12 5.49 -16.98
N GLU A 45 -4.27 6.02 -16.57
CA GLU A 45 -4.60 7.42 -16.79
C GLU A 45 -3.71 8.37 -15.99
N ALA A 46 -3.41 8.04 -14.72
CA ALA A 46 -2.51 8.82 -13.89
C ALA A 46 -1.09 8.89 -14.50
N ARG A 47 -0.58 7.75 -14.99
CA ARG A 47 0.71 7.69 -15.68
C ARG A 47 0.72 8.54 -16.95
N LYS A 48 -0.34 8.48 -17.77
CA LYS A 48 -0.50 9.33 -18.97
C LYS A 48 -0.49 10.83 -18.63
N ARG A 49 -0.99 11.20 -17.45
CA ARG A 49 -1.04 12.59 -16.96
C ARG A 49 0.23 13.04 -16.21
N GLY A 50 1.29 12.23 -16.20
CA GLY A 50 2.59 12.60 -15.63
C GLY A 50 2.91 11.96 -14.28
N ALA A 51 1.97 11.27 -13.63
CA ALA A 51 2.23 10.50 -12.41
C ALA A 51 2.84 9.14 -12.76
N THR A 52 4.05 9.15 -13.32
CA THR A 52 4.69 7.98 -13.95
C THR A 52 4.96 6.80 -13.00
N ARG A 53 5.00 7.06 -11.68
CA ARG A 53 5.23 6.06 -10.63
C ARG A 53 3.96 5.54 -9.96
N THR A 54 2.77 5.93 -10.42
CA THR A 54 1.51 5.40 -9.87
C THR A 54 1.48 3.88 -9.98
N THR A 55 1.11 3.19 -8.90
CA THR A 55 1.04 1.73 -8.84
C THR A 55 -0.05 1.28 -7.88
N ILE A 56 -0.56 0.06 -8.09
CA ILE A 56 -1.40 -0.64 -7.12
C ILE A 56 -0.45 -1.26 -6.09
N VAL A 57 -0.69 -0.97 -4.81
CA VAL A 57 0.14 -1.47 -3.70
C VAL A 57 -0.57 -2.50 -2.83
N GLY A 58 -1.85 -2.77 -3.10
CA GLY A 58 -2.66 -3.71 -2.33
C GLY A 58 -4.14 -3.57 -2.63
N GLU A 59 -4.95 -4.15 -1.76
CA GLU A 59 -6.40 -4.17 -1.85
C GLU A 59 -7.03 -3.90 -0.47
N VAL A 60 -8.27 -3.41 -0.46
CA VAL A 60 -9.06 -3.29 0.76
C VAL A 60 -9.98 -4.49 0.85
N THR A 61 -9.88 -5.24 1.94
CA THR A 61 -10.76 -6.38 2.24
C THR A 61 -11.67 -6.07 3.42
N GLU A 62 -12.57 -6.99 3.74
CA GLU A 62 -13.29 -6.95 5.01
C GLU A 62 -12.32 -6.93 6.20
N LYS A 63 -12.67 -6.14 7.22
CA LYS A 63 -11.88 -6.03 8.45
C LYS A 63 -11.85 -7.36 9.19
N ARG A 64 -10.66 -7.76 9.64
CA ARG A 64 -10.44 -8.96 10.45
C ARG A 64 -9.82 -8.59 11.81
N ASP A 65 -8.88 -9.40 12.29
CA ASP A 65 -8.17 -9.26 13.56
C ASP A 65 -7.18 -8.07 13.56
N VAL A 66 -6.61 -7.75 12.39
CA VAL A 66 -5.70 -6.60 12.20
C VAL A 66 -6.18 -5.68 11.08
N ALA A 67 -5.68 -4.44 11.06
CA ALA A 67 -6.04 -3.43 10.06
C ALA A 67 -5.16 -3.49 8.80
N LEU A 68 -3.88 -3.88 8.96
CA LEU A 68 -2.90 -3.95 7.87
C LEU A 68 -2.31 -5.35 7.80
N VAL A 69 -2.25 -5.91 6.59
CA VAL A 69 -1.57 -7.19 6.33
C VAL A 69 -0.54 -6.96 5.25
N PHE A 70 0.74 -7.12 5.60
CA PHE A 70 1.86 -7.04 4.68
C PHE A 70 2.21 -8.44 4.20
N LYS A 71 2.20 -8.66 2.88
CA LYS A 71 2.49 -9.95 2.25
C LYS A 71 3.87 -9.90 1.59
N GLY A 72 4.70 -10.92 1.86
CA GLY A 72 6.03 -11.12 1.27
C GLY A 72 6.05 -12.22 0.24
#